data_AF-A0A7C5JR92-F1
#
_entry.id   AF-A0A7C5JR92-F1
#
_cell.length_a   1.000
_cell.length_b   1.000
_cell.length_c   1.000
_cell.angle_alpha   90.00
_cell.angle_beta   90.00
_cell.angle_gamma   90.00
#
_symmetry.space_group_name_H-M   'P 1'
#
loop_
_entity.id
_entity.type
_entity.pdbx_description
1 polymer ?
#
loop_
_entity_poly.entity_id
_entity_poly.type
_entity_poly.pdbx_seq_one_letter_code
_entity_poly.pdbx_strand_id
1 'polypeptide(L)'
;MLAEQMPRAGMKLLASGGGRANLTKMLGRAEIENAFGRQGRFMGPALNALGPTALREFLARLGVKTVMDDQRRVYPASQRAADVLSALQRRLMQLGVMTHLNCLVSRLIVEDGKIAGVETSDGRIQARRVLLACGGKSWPKLGGSGGGYALAHQAGHTIIEPTAALVPLVTQERWVENVPGVSLSKARLRIALPKQSRAGTAGDILFTHRGLSGPAVIDLSGSVSQLLLRVDSVPIRIELIDGMDVACWKGEMESWRVTDGKRLVVKMLRQKLPASLA
;
A
#
# COMPACT_ATOMS: atom_id res chain seq x y z
N MET A 1 -10.50 11.63 -24.78
CA MET A 1 -10.88 12.56 -23.70
C MET A 1 -10.55 11.90 -22.36
N LEU A 2 -10.16 12.69 -21.36
CA LEU A 2 -9.99 12.30 -19.96
C LEU A 2 -10.99 13.09 -19.12
N ALA A 3 -11.89 12.42 -18.41
CA ALA A 3 -12.82 13.05 -17.47
C ALA A 3 -12.34 12.80 -16.03
N GLU A 4 -12.18 13.87 -15.26
CA GLU A 4 -11.66 13.84 -13.89
C GLU A 4 -12.63 14.59 -12.97
N GLN A 5 -13.09 13.92 -11.91
CA GLN A 5 -14.03 14.51 -10.95
C GLN A 5 -13.41 15.66 -10.15
N MET A 6 -12.09 15.64 -9.97
CA MET A 6 -11.40 16.64 -9.17
C MET A 6 -11.10 17.92 -9.98
N PRO A 7 -10.93 19.07 -9.30
CA PRO A 7 -10.50 20.31 -9.95
C PRO A 7 -9.10 20.25 -10.57
N ARG A 8 -8.33 19.21 -10.26
CA ARG A 8 -7.00 18.96 -10.79
C ARG A 8 -6.77 17.46 -10.94
N ALA A 9 -6.24 17.04 -12.09
CA ALA A 9 -5.82 15.66 -12.30
C ALA A 9 -4.58 15.30 -11.47
N GLY A 10 -4.48 14.04 -11.06
CA GLY A 10 -3.27 13.51 -10.42
C GLY A 10 -3.05 13.95 -8.97
N MET A 11 -4.08 14.37 -8.25
CA MET A 11 -3.97 14.80 -6.83
C MET A 11 -3.30 13.75 -5.94
N LYS A 12 -3.62 12.46 -6.12
CA LYS A 12 -3.00 11.38 -5.35
C LYS A 12 -1.54 11.13 -5.72
N LEU A 13 -1.17 11.36 -6.98
CA LEU A 13 0.24 11.30 -7.41
C LEU A 13 1.05 12.37 -6.67
N LEU A 14 0.51 13.58 -6.51
CA LEU A 14 1.18 14.66 -5.76
C LEU A 14 1.44 14.32 -4.29
N ALA A 15 0.57 13.54 -3.64
CA ALA A 15 0.76 13.13 -2.26
C ALA A 15 1.70 11.92 -2.09
N SER A 16 1.96 11.17 -3.17
CA SER A 16 2.72 9.93 -3.10
C SER A 16 4.20 10.13 -2.75
N GLY A 17 4.79 9.17 -2.01
CA GLY A 17 6.18 9.25 -1.59
C GLY A 17 6.51 10.46 -0.70
N GLY A 18 5.52 11.01 0.01
CA GLY A 18 5.66 12.23 0.79
C GLY A 18 5.88 13.48 -0.07
N GLY A 19 5.23 13.55 -1.24
CA GLY A 19 5.42 14.65 -2.20
C GLY A 19 6.51 14.41 -3.25
N ARG A 20 7.27 13.31 -3.12
CA ARG A 20 8.41 13.00 -4.00
C ARG A 20 8.06 12.10 -5.18
N ALA A 21 6.92 11.40 -5.11
CA ALA A 21 6.51 10.32 -6.00
C ALA A 21 7.48 9.12 -5.98
N ASN A 22 7.15 8.10 -5.18
CA ASN A 22 7.76 6.78 -5.32
C ASN A 22 7.15 6.10 -6.57
N LEU A 23 7.84 6.23 -7.70
CA LEU A 23 7.33 5.90 -9.04
C LEU A 23 7.24 4.40 -9.29
N THR A 24 8.24 3.66 -8.82
CA THR A 24 8.33 2.21 -8.96
C THR A 24 9.40 1.67 -8.01
N LYS A 25 9.48 0.35 -7.89
CA LYS A 25 10.60 -0.34 -7.24
C LYS A 25 11.32 -1.15 -8.31
N MET A 26 12.65 -1.03 -8.39
CA MET A 26 13.48 -1.72 -9.41
C MET A 26 13.59 -3.22 -9.10
N LEU A 27 12.49 -3.93 -9.23
CA LEU A 27 12.34 -5.37 -9.02
C LEU A 27 12.15 -6.08 -10.36
N GLY A 28 12.59 -7.34 -10.44
CA GLY A 28 12.23 -8.24 -11.54
C GLY A 28 10.74 -8.59 -11.50
N ARG A 29 10.19 -9.02 -12.64
CA ARG A 29 8.77 -9.38 -12.75
C ARG A 29 8.33 -10.39 -11.69
N ALA A 30 9.10 -11.48 -11.52
CA ALA A 30 8.77 -12.51 -10.54
C ALA A 30 8.76 -11.98 -9.10
N GLU A 31 9.69 -11.08 -8.75
CA GLU A 31 9.70 -10.41 -7.43
C GLU A 31 8.43 -9.58 -7.22
N ILE A 32 8.00 -8.83 -8.25
CA ILE A 32 6.76 -8.03 -8.20
C ILE A 32 5.55 -8.94 -8.07
N GLU A 33 5.41 -9.95 -8.92
CA GLU A 33 4.27 -10.88 -8.88
C GLU A 33 4.15 -11.54 -7.50
N ASN A 34 5.26 -12.00 -6.93
CA ASN A 34 5.29 -12.62 -5.60
C ASN A 34 4.83 -11.66 -4.50
N ALA A 35 5.14 -10.36 -4.60
CA ALA A 35 4.74 -9.37 -3.61
C ALA A 35 3.20 -9.17 -3.53
N PHE A 36 2.46 -9.50 -4.59
CA PHE A 36 0.99 -9.42 -4.62
C PHE A 36 0.30 -10.79 -4.47
N GLY A 37 1.07 -11.83 -4.12
CA GLY A 37 0.56 -13.16 -3.82
C GLY A 37 -0.18 -13.81 -5.00
N ARG A 38 -1.31 -14.47 -4.72
CA ARG A 38 -2.04 -15.30 -5.70
C ARG A 38 -2.46 -14.54 -6.96
N GLN A 39 -2.78 -13.25 -6.85
CA GLN A 39 -3.20 -12.43 -7.99
C GLN A 39 -2.03 -11.75 -8.71
N GLY A 40 -0.79 -11.94 -8.24
CA GLY A 40 0.40 -11.35 -8.82
C GLY A 40 0.53 -11.57 -10.32
N ARG A 41 0.31 -12.81 -10.76
CA ARG A 41 0.45 -13.23 -12.17
C ARG A 41 -0.47 -12.50 -13.14
N PHE A 42 -1.59 -11.96 -12.68
CA PHE A 42 -2.51 -11.16 -13.51
C PHE A 42 -1.79 -9.94 -14.13
N MET A 43 -0.82 -9.35 -13.43
CA MET A 43 -0.07 -8.20 -13.90
C MET A 43 1.02 -8.54 -14.93
N GLY A 44 1.32 -9.82 -15.15
CA GLY A 44 2.45 -10.27 -15.97
C GLY A 44 2.53 -9.62 -17.35
N PRO A 45 1.44 -9.62 -18.16
CA PRO A 45 1.43 -8.95 -19.46
C PRO A 45 1.70 -7.45 -19.37
N ALA A 46 1.12 -6.76 -18.39
CA ALA A 46 1.34 -5.33 -18.19
C ALA A 46 2.78 -5.02 -17.77
N LEU A 47 3.38 -5.84 -16.90
CA LEU A 47 4.76 -5.69 -16.46
C LEU A 47 5.77 -6.00 -17.58
N ASN A 48 5.42 -6.89 -18.51
CA ASN A 48 6.24 -7.11 -19.71
C ASN A 48 6.22 -5.88 -20.63
N ALA A 49 5.05 -5.24 -20.78
CA ALA A 49 4.90 -4.05 -21.63
C ALA A 49 5.49 -2.77 -21.02
N LEU A 50 5.34 -2.59 -19.70
CA LEU A 50 5.75 -1.39 -18.98
C LEU A 50 6.27 -1.73 -17.57
N GLY A 51 7.33 -2.53 -17.51
CA GLY A 51 8.04 -2.83 -16.26
C GLY A 51 8.84 -1.65 -15.71
N PRO A 52 9.53 -1.81 -14.55
CA PRO A 52 10.25 -0.71 -13.89
C PRO A 52 11.26 0.01 -14.79
N THR A 53 12.06 -0.73 -15.58
CA THR A 53 13.03 -0.16 -16.52
C THR A 53 12.33 0.63 -17.63
N ALA A 54 11.33 0.04 -18.29
CA ALA A 54 10.57 0.68 -19.35
C ALA A 54 9.83 1.94 -18.87
N LEU A 55 9.33 1.94 -17.63
CA LEU A 55 8.72 3.13 -17.02
C LEU A 55 9.75 4.26 -16.84
N ARG A 56 10.97 3.94 -16.39
CA ARG A 56 12.04 4.95 -16.24
C ARG A 56 12.44 5.54 -17.58
N GLU A 57 12.56 4.71 -18.61
CA GLU A 57 12.85 5.16 -19.97
C GLU A 57 11.72 6.03 -20.54
N PHE A 58 10.46 5.63 -20.30
CA PHE A 58 9.30 6.43 -20.67
C PHE A 58 9.33 7.81 -20.01
N LEU A 59 9.57 7.88 -18.69
CA LEU A 59 9.67 9.15 -17.96
C LEU A 59 10.87 9.99 -18.42
N ALA A 60 12.01 9.36 -18.71
CA ALA A 60 13.19 10.04 -19.25
C ALA A 60 12.89 10.70 -20.60
N ARG A 61 12.14 10.03 -21.50
CA ARG A 61 11.66 10.62 -22.76
C ARG A 61 10.71 11.81 -22.56
N LEU A 62 10.03 11.89 -21.41
CA LEU A 62 9.21 13.04 -21.02
C LEU A 62 10.02 14.14 -20.28
N GLY A 63 11.34 13.98 -20.19
CA GLY A 63 12.24 14.91 -19.50
C GLY A 63 12.33 14.70 -17.98
N VAL A 64 11.80 13.60 -17.45
CA VAL A 64 11.85 13.27 -16.01
C VAL A 64 12.93 12.24 -15.78
N LYS A 65 14.14 12.70 -15.42
CA LYS A 65 15.21 11.81 -14.94
C LYS A 65 14.80 11.18 -13.62
N THR A 66 15.24 9.95 -13.36
CA THR A 66 14.93 9.22 -12.13
C THR A 66 16.18 8.77 -11.40
N VAL A 67 16.13 8.77 -10.07
CA VAL A 67 17.16 8.22 -9.18
C VAL A 67 16.59 7.07 -8.37
N MET A 68 17.45 6.15 -7.93
CA MET A 68 17.08 5.00 -7.13
C MET A 68 17.76 5.11 -5.75
N ASP A 69 17.04 4.76 -4.69
CA ASP A 69 17.61 4.68 -3.35
C ASP A 69 18.17 3.28 -3.03
N ASP A 70 18.74 3.15 -1.83
CA ASP A 70 19.29 1.91 -1.26
C ASP A 70 18.26 0.76 -1.19
N GLN A 71 16.98 1.11 -1.04
CA GLN A 71 15.86 0.17 -1.00
C GLN A 71 15.30 -0.16 -2.40
N ARG A 72 16.00 0.21 -3.47
CA ARG A 72 15.60 0.02 -4.87
C ARG A 72 14.32 0.79 -5.24
N ARG A 73 13.88 1.77 -4.45
CA ARG A 73 12.74 2.64 -4.77
C ARG A 73 13.19 3.74 -5.72
N VAL A 74 12.34 4.08 -6.68
CA VAL A 74 12.67 5.02 -7.76
C VAL A 74 11.86 6.29 -7.58
N TYR A 75 12.57 7.42 -7.60
CA TYR A 75 12.01 8.76 -7.49
C TYR A 75 12.42 9.60 -8.70
N PRO A 76 11.68 10.66 -9.06
CA PRO A 76 12.21 11.70 -9.94
C PRO A 76 13.48 12.28 -9.32
N ALA A 77 14.49 12.60 -10.14
CA ALA A 77 15.75 13.17 -9.68
C ALA A 77 15.55 14.50 -8.92
N SER A 78 14.51 15.25 -9.26
CA SER A 78 14.13 16.49 -8.59
C SER A 78 13.46 16.27 -7.22
N GLN A 79 13.13 15.03 -6.85
CA GLN A 79 12.40 14.68 -5.64
C GLN A 79 11.02 15.36 -5.54
N ARG A 80 10.40 15.70 -6.67
CA ARG A 80 9.11 16.41 -6.73
C ARG A 80 8.11 15.66 -7.60
N ALA A 81 7.02 15.18 -6.99
CA ALA A 81 5.89 14.58 -7.70
C ALA A 81 5.25 15.55 -8.71
N ALA A 82 5.31 16.85 -8.43
CA ALA A 82 4.80 17.90 -9.31
C ALA A 82 5.47 17.90 -10.69
N ASP A 83 6.75 17.55 -10.77
CA ASP A 83 7.49 17.56 -12.03
C ASP A 83 7.08 16.36 -12.89
N VAL A 84 6.82 15.22 -12.26
CA VAL A 84 6.24 14.03 -12.91
C VAL A 84 4.86 14.35 -13.46
N LEU A 85 3.97 14.93 -12.64
CA LEU A 85 2.63 15.30 -13.06
C LEU A 85 2.66 16.29 -14.24
N SER A 86 3.50 17.32 -14.14
CA SER A 86 3.66 18.33 -15.19
C SER A 86 4.12 17.70 -16.51
N ALA A 87 5.06 16.76 -16.45
CA ALA A 87 5.52 16.04 -17.64
C ALA A 87 4.41 15.21 -18.30
N LEU A 88 3.59 14.51 -17.50
CA LEU A 88 2.45 13.74 -18.00
C LEU A 88 1.36 14.65 -18.59
N GLN A 89 1.05 15.76 -17.93
CA GLN A 89 0.06 16.74 -18.43
C GLN A 89 0.52 17.39 -19.75
N ARG A 90 1.79 17.78 -19.85
CA ARG A 90 2.37 18.26 -21.12
C ARG A 90 2.25 17.21 -22.21
N ARG A 91 2.50 15.93 -21.90
CA ARG A 91 2.38 14.85 -22.88
C ARG A 91 0.93 14.66 -23.35
N LEU A 92 -0.05 14.74 -22.45
CA LEU A 92 -1.47 14.70 -22.82
C LEU A 92 -1.83 15.85 -23.77
N MET A 93 -1.38 17.06 -23.47
CA MET A 93 -1.59 18.24 -24.31
C MET A 93 -0.95 18.07 -25.71
N GLN A 94 0.31 17.62 -25.77
CA GLN A 94 1.01 17.36 -27.04
C GLN A 94 0.31 16.30 -27.91
N LEU A 95 -0.38 15.35 -27.29
CA LEU A 95 -1.15 14.31 -27.98
C LEU A 95 -2.58 14.75 -28.33
N GLY A 96 -2.96 16.00 -28.02
CA GLY A 96 -4.32 16.51 -28.26
C GLY A 96 -5.38 15.86 -27.38
N VAL A 97 -5.01 15.30 -26.22
CA VAL A 97 -5.98 14.68 -25.31
C VAL A 97 -6.76 15.76 -24.58
N MET A 98 -8.03 15.94 -24.96
CA MET A 98 -8.97 16.79 -24.22
C MET A 98 -9.15 16.30 -22.78
N THR A 99 -8.86 17.16 -21.82
CA THR A 99 -8.97 16.89 -20.38
C THR A 99 -10.10 17.75 -19.82
N HIS A 100 -11.09 17.11 -19.22
CA HIS A 100 -12.27 17.75 -18.64
C HIS A 100 -12.27 17.51 -17.13
N LEU A 101 -12.03 18.58 -16.36
CA LEU A 101 -11.90 18.57 -14.90
C LEU A 101 -13.23 18.93 -14.25
N ASN A 102 -13.39 18.68 -12.95
CA ASN A 102 -14.66 18.83 -12.23
C ASN A 102 -15.82 18.03 -12.87
N CYS A 103 -15.48 16.95 -13.56
CA CYS A 103 -16.41 16.15 -14.33
C CYS A 103 -16.59 14.79 -13.67
N LEU A 104 -17.65 14.67 -12.87
CA LEU A 104 -18.00 13.40 -12.26
C LEU A 104 -18.73 12.53 -13.29
N VAL A 105 -18.17 11.36 -13.61
CA VAL A 105 -18.87 10.33 -14.38
C VAL A 105 -19.74 9.51 -13.43
N SER A 106 -21.06 9.57 -13.61
CA SER A 106 -22.04 8.92 -12.73
C SER A 106 -22.54 7.57 -13.27
N ARG A 107 -22.54 7.40 -14.60
CA ARG A 107 -23.12 6.22 -15.26
C ARG A 107 -22.48 5.91 -16.61
N LEU A 108 -22.38 4.63 -16.96
CA LEU A 108 -22.11 4.17 -18.33
C LEU A 108 -23.39 4.19 -19.17
N ILE A 109 -23.32 4.72 -20.39
CA ILE A 109 -24.41 4.63 -21.36
C ILE A 109 -24.18 3.36 -22.18
N VAL A 110 -25.14 2.44 -22.14
CA VAL A 110 -25.11 1.16 -22.87
C VAL A 110 -26.32 1.10 -23.77
N GLU A 111 -26.09 0.92 -25.07
CA GLU A 111 -27.11 0.80 -26.11
C GLU A 111 -26.83 -0.50 -26.89
N ASP A 112 -27.85 -1.34 -27.08
CA ASP A 112 -27.72 -2.65 -27.76
C ASP A 112 -26.57 -3.52 -27.22
N GLY A 113 -26.39 -3.51 -25.89
CA GLY A 113 -25.33 -4.27 -25.21
C GLY A 113 -23.91 -3.73 -25.43
N LYS A 114 -23.75 -2.54 -26.02
CA LYS A 114 -22.45 -1.91 -26.30
C LYS A 114 -22.34 -0.57 -25.59
N ILE A 115 -21.11 -0.22 -25.21
CA ILE A 115 -20.81 1.11 -24.65
C ILE A 115 -21.06 2.18 -25.73
N ALA A 116 -21.95 3.10 -25.43
CA ALA A 116 -22.29 4.25 -26.29
C ALA A 116 -21.78 5.57 -25.70
N GLY A 117 -21.43 5.60 -24.41
CA GLY A 117 -20.86 6.79 -23.78
C GLY A 117 -20.89 6.74 -22.26
N VAL A 118 -20.86 7.93 -21.66
CA VAL A 118 -20.98 8.13 -20.22
C VAL A 118 -21.89 9.32 -19.92
N GLU A 119 -22.59 9.25 -18.80
CA GLU A 119 -23.30 10.38 -18.21
C GLU A 119 -22.39 11.05 -17.18
N THR A 120 -22.27 12.37 -17.27
CA THR A 120 -21.44 13.17 -16.37
C THR A 120 -22.23 14.31 -15.75
N SER A 121 -21.62 15.00 -14.78
CA SER A 121 -22.17 16.22 -14.19
C SER A 121 -22.46 17.34 -15.19
N ASP A 122 -21.80 17.30 -16.36
CA ASP A 122 -21.89 18.34 -17.40
C ASP A 122 -22.65 17.85 -18.64
N GLY A 123 -23.32 16.70 -18.54
CA GLY A 123 -24.13 16.11 -19.60
C GLY A 123 -23.56 14.80 -20.15
N ARG A 124 -24.05 14.41 -21.33
CA ARG A 124 -23.68 13.13 -21.95
C ARG A 124 -22.45 13.28 -22.82
N ILE A 125 -21.52 12.35 -22.68
CA ILE A 125 -20.32 12.24 -23.52
C ILE A 125 -20.40 10.94 -24.30
N GLN A 126 -20.54 11.04 -25.62
CA GLN A 126 -20.54 9.87 -26.50
C GLN A 126 -19.15 9.27 -26.62
N ALA A 127 -19.05 7.95 -26.47
CA ALA A 127 -17.80 7.21 -26.63
C ALA A 127 -18.09 5.74 -26.93
N ARG A 128 -17.41 5.18 -27.93
CA ARG A 128 -17.49 3.74 -28.26
C ARG A 128 -16.71 2.85 -27.30
N ARG A 129 -15.81 3.44 -26.51
CA ARG A 129 -14.90 2.75 -25.58
C ARG A 129 -14.69 3.64 -24.36
N VAL A 130 -14.75 3.04 -23.18
CA VAL A 130 -14.52 3.71 -21.90
C VAL A 130 -13.46 2.93 -21.13
N LEU A 131 -12.44 3.63 -20.64
CA LEU A 131 -11.42 3.09 -19.75
C LEU A 131 -11.67 3.58 -18.33
N LEU A 132 -11.96 2.67 -17.41
CA LEU A 132 -12.12 3.00 -15.99
C LEU A 132 -10.76 3.05 -15.31
N ALA A 133 -10.31 4.27 -14.96
CA ALA A 133 -9.05 4.53 -14.25
C ALA A 133 -9.28 5.34 -12.95
N CYS A 134 -10.40 5.09 -12.27
CA CYS A 134 -10.93 5.93 -11.18
C CYS A 134 -10.28 5.72 -9.80
N GLY A 135 -9.26 4.86 -9.70
CA GLY A 135 -8.62 4.53 -8.42
C GLY A 135 -9.52 3.72 -7.46
N GLY A 136 -9.14 3.70 -6.18
CA GLY A 136 -9.84 2.98 -5.11
C GLY A 136 -10.59 3.89 -4.14
N LYS A 137 -10.97 3.38 -2.96
CA LYS A 137 -11.71 4.12 -1.91
C LYS A 137 -10.83 4.92 -0.92
N SER A 138 -9.51 4.84 -1.03
CA SER A 138 -8.62 5.49 -0.06
C SER A 138 -8.33 6.95 -0.38
N TRP A 139 -8.28 7.79 0.66
CA TRP A 139 -8.10 9.24 0.58
C TRP A 139 -9.17 9.94 -0.30
N PRO A 140 -10.45 10.00 0.13
CA PRO A 140 -11.53 10.61 -0.65
C PRO A 140 -11.27 12.07 -1.06
N LYS A 141 -10.59 12.85 -0.20
CA LYS A 141 -10.17 14.23 -0.50
C LYS A 141 -9.26 14.36 -1.72
N LEU A 142 -8.64 13.26 -2.15
CA LEU A 142 -7.76 13.18 -3.33
C LEU A 142 -8.43 12.43 -4.51
N GLY A 143 -9.76 12.27 -4.48
CA GLY A 143 -10.53 11.59 -5.53
C GLY A 143 -10.75 10.10 -5.30
N GLY A 144 -10.36 9.53 -4.16
CA GLY A 144 -10.63 8.13 -3.83
C GLY A 144 -12.08 7.87 -3.42
N SER A 145 -13.05 8.07 -4.32
CA SER A 145 -14.50 8.00 -4.03
C SER A 145 -15.10 6.60 -4.18
N GLY A 146 -14.43 5.70 -4.90
CA GLY A 146 -14.98 4.38 -5.24
C GLY A 146 -16.03 4.38 -6.36
N GLY A 147 -16.27 5.51 -7.04
CA GLY A 147 -17.22 5.57 -8.15
C GLY A 147 -16.94 4.57 -9.28
N GLY A 148 -15.66 4.28 -9.54
CA GLY A 148 -15.25 3.28 -10.53
C GLY A 148 -15.78 1.87 -10.25
N TYR A 149 -15.98 1.49 -8.98
CA TYR A 149 -16.55 0.17 -8.63
C TYR A 149 -18.02 0.08 -9.03
N ALA A 150 -18.79 1.15 -8.84
CA ALA A 150 -20.19 1.20 -9.26
C ALA A 150 -20.32 1.11 -10.79
N LEU A 151 -19.45 1.81 -11.53
CA LEU A 151 -19.40 1.74 -13.00
C LEU A 151 -19.01 0.33 -13.49
N ALA A 152 -18.02 -0.30 -12.85
CA ALA A 152 -17.64 -1.68 -13.18
C ALA A 152 -18.77 -2.68 -12.89
N HIS A 153 -19.48 -2.52 -11.75
CA HIS A 153 -20.64 -3.33 -11.42
C HIS A 153 -21.77 -3.14 -12.46
N GLN A 154 -22.03 -1.90 -12.88
CA GLN A 154 -23.00 -1.59 -13.93
C GLN A 154 -22.67 -2.31 -15.26
N ALA A 155 -21.38 -2.44 -15.58
CA ALA A 155 -20.91 -3.19 -16.75
C ALA A 155 -20.98 -4.72 -16.58
N GLY A 156 -21.51 -5.23 -15.45
CA GLY A 156 -21.69 -6.66 -15.19
C GLY A 156 -20.52 -7.33 -14.47
N HIS A 157 -19.52 -6.58 -13.99
CA HIS A 157 -18.42 -7.16 -13.22
C HIS A 157 -18.79 -7.42 -11.76
N THR A 158 -18.27 -8.52 -11.20
CA THR A 158 -18.31 -8.76 -9.76
C THR A 158 -17.26 -7.89 -9.05
N ILE A 159 -17.70 -7.17 -8.01
CA ILE A 159 -16.81 -6.36 -7.17
C ILE A 159 -16.46 -7.16 -5.92
N ILE A 160 -15.17 -7.43 -5.73
CA ILE A 160 -14.66 -7.96 -4.47
C ILE A 160 -14.68 -6.82 -3.45
N GLU A 161 -15.24 -7.05 -2.26
CA GLU A 161 -15.36 -6.04 -1.20
C GLU A 161 -13.99 -5.39 -0.90
N PRO A 162 -13.83 -4.08 -1.18
CA PRO A 162 -12.56 -3.41 -0.94
C PRO A 162 -12.31 -3.22 0.55
N THR A 163 -11.18 -3.74 1.04
CA THR A 163 -10.75 -3.56 2.43
C THR A 163 -9.66 -2.50 2.56
N ALA A 164 -9.51 -1.95 3.77
CA ALA A 164 -8.38 -1.10 4.08
C ALA A 164 -7.06 -1.89 3.95
N ALA A 165 -6.00 -1.21 3.52
CA ALA A 165 -4.65 -1.75 3.45
C ALA A 165 -3.64 -0.60 3.61
N LEU A 166 -2.45 -0.93 4.09
CA LEU A 166 -1.42 0.04 4.46
C LEU A 166 -1.90 1.02 5.55
N VAL A 167 -2.55 0.46 6.58
CA VAL A 167 -3.11 1.22 7.71
C VAL A 167 -2.60 0.67 9.05
N PRO A 168 -2.59 1.48 10.12
CA PRO A 168 -2.42 0.98 11.48
C PRO A 168 -3.51 -0.04 11.84
N LEU A 169 -3.21 -0.92 12.78
CA LEU A 169 -4.15 -1.91 13.31
C LEU A 169 -4.62 -1.51 14.71
N VAL A 170 -5.92 -1.64 14.96
CA VAL A 170 -6.49 -1.47 16.29
C VAL A 170 -6.46 -2.81 17.02
N THR A 171 -6.04 -2.83 18.28
CA THR A 171 -5.99 -4.03 19.11
C THR A 171 -7.17 -4.08 20.08
N GLN A 172 -7.63 -5.27 20.44
CA GLN A 172 -8.61 -5.44 21.53
C GLN A 172 -7.91 -5.33 22.90
N GLU A 173 -6.64 -5.73 22.93
CA GLU A 173 -5.78 -5.64 24.10
C GLU A 173 -5.48 -4.17 24.43
N ARG A 174 -5.69 -3.80 25.69
CA ARG A 174 -5.50 -2.43 26.19
C ARG A 174 -4.10 -2.13 26.71
N TRP A 175 -3.25 -3.15 26.92
CA TRP A 175 -1.90 -2.91 27.47
C TRP A 175 -1.04 -2.03 26.56
N VAL A 176 -1.31 -2.00 25.25
CA VAL A 176 -0.64 -1.12 24.28
C VAL A 176 -0.84 0.37 24.60
N GLU A 177 -1.94 0.70 25.29
CA GLU A 177 -2.26 2.05 25.75
C GLU A 177 -1.27 2.54 26.82
N ASN A 178 -0.55 1.62 27.48
CA ASN A 178 0.47 1.94 28.49
C ASN A 178 1.87 2.16 27.89
N VAL A 179 2.06 1.83 26.61
CA VAL A 179 3.36 1.96 25.92
C VAL A 179 3.29 2.78 24.62
N PRO A 180 2.50 3.87 24.55
CA PRO A 180 2.38 4.64 23.33
C PRO A 180 3.74 5.29 22.98
N GLY A 181 4.08 5.27 21.69
CA GLY A 181 5.34 5.83 21.19
C GLY A 181 6.54 4.90 21.31
N VAL A 182 6.38 3.74 21.96
CA VAL A 182 7.44 2.72 22.03
C VAL A 182 7.57 2.04 20.67
N SER A 183 8.80 1.94 20.19
CA SER A 183 9.12 1.26 18.93
C SER A 183 9.96 0.02 19.18
N LEU A 184 9.60 -1.07 18.51
CA LEU A 184 10.45 -2.26 18.38
C LEU A 184 11.09 -2.24 17.01
N SER A 185 12.41 -2.15 16.97
CA SER A 185 13.18 -2.30 15.75
C SER A 185 13.47 -3.78 15.49
N LYS A 186 13.41 -4.20 14.22
CA LYS A 186 13.65 -5.60 13.80
C LYS A 186 12.72 -6.59 14.49
N ALA A 187 11.43 -6.27 14.62
CA ALA A 187 10.43 -7.23 15.07
C ALA A 187 9.85 -7.99 13.87
N ARG A 188 9.15 -9.09 14.15
CA ARG A 188 8.36 -9.82 13.15
C ARG A 188 6.92 -9.95 13.61
N LEU A 189 6.00 -9.70 12.68
CA LEU A 189 4.57 -9.73 12.88
C LEU A 189 3.96 -10.81 11.99
N ARG A 190 3.12 -11.69 12.55
CA ARG A 190 2.41 -12.70 11.73
C ARG A 190 1.00 -12.96 12.22
N ILE A 191 0.12 -13.30 11.30
CA ILE A 191 -1.23 -13.74 11.62
C ILE A 191 -1.17 -15.13 12.25
N ALA A 192 -1.73 -15.27 13.45
CA ALA A 192 -1.72 -16.50 14.24
C ALA A 192 -2.98 -17.35 14.02
N LEU A 193 -3.41 -17.47 12.76
CA LEU A 193 -4.53 -18.33 12.36
C LEU A 193 -4.01 -19.53 11.54
N PRO A 194 -4.76 -20.66 11.51
CA PRO A 194 -4.43 -21.79 10.65
C PRO A 194 -4.30 -21.39 9.18
N LYS A 195 -3.40 -22.06 8.44
CA LYS A 195 -3.15 -21.87 7.00
C LYS A 195 -2.66 -20.47 6.59
N GLN A 196 -2.26 -19.63 7.55
CA GLN A 196 -1.60 -18.36 7.27
C GLN A 196 -0.08 -18.52 7.17
N SER A 197 0.56 -17.61 6.44
CA SER A 197 2.01 -17.62 6.28
C SER A 197 2.70 -17.49 7.65
N ARG A 198 3.66 -18.38 7.90
CA ARG A 198 4.53 -18.28 9.09
C ARG A 198 5.60 -17.21 8.95
N ALA A 199 5.92 -16.79 7.72
CA ALA A 199 6.95 -15.78 7.49
C ALA A 199 6.50 -14.41 8.01
N GLY A 200 5.22 -14.05 7.87
CA GLY A 200 4.73 -12.73 8.29
C GLY A 200 5.47 -11.56 7.63
N THR A 201 5.50 -10.43 8.32
CA THR A 201 6.23 -9.21 7.93
C THR A 201 7.28 -8.88 8.98
N ALA A 202 8.46 -8.46 8.53
CA ALA A 202 9.54 -8.04 9.42
C ALA A 202 9.80 -6.54 9.25
N GLY A 203 10.18 -5.88 10.33
CA GLY A 203 10.47 -4.45 10.34
C GLY A 203 10.05 -3.81 11.65
N ASP A 204 9.99 -2.48 11.63
CA ASP A 204 9.67 -1.73 12.84
C ASP A 204 8.18 -1.82 13.17
N ILE A 205 7.89 -1.96 14.47
CA ILE A 205 6.55 -1.89 15.04
C ILE A 205 6.51 -0.70 15.99
N LEU A 206 5.50 0.14 15.84
CA LEU A 206 5.21 1.26 16.73
C LEU A 206 3.95 0.95 17.53
N PHE A 207 4.04 0.99 18.85
CA PHE A 207 2.88 0.94 19.73
C PHE A 207 2.22 2.32 19.80
N THR A 208 0.89 2.34 19.67
CA THR A 208 0.07 3.54 19.66
C THR A 208 -0.98 3.45 20.76
N HIS A 209 -1.62 4.58 21.05
CA HIS A 209 -2.72 4.68 22.00
C HIS A 209 -3.95 3.80 21.68
N ARG A 210 -4.02 3.15 20.51
CA ARG A 210 -5.15 2.28 20.12
C ARG A 210 -4.74 0.94 19.50
N GLY A 211 -3.45 0.63 19.47
CA GLY A 211 -2.96 -0.56 18.77
C GLY A 211 -1.58 -0.37 18.17
N LEU A 212 -1.39 -0.89 16.96
CA LEU A 212 -0.07 -1.05 16.34
C LEU A 212 0.04 -0.25 15.04
N SER A 213 1.24 0.26 14.77
CA SER A 213 1.62 0.95 13.55
C SER A 213 3.06 0.57 13.17
N GLY A 214 3.65 1.28 12.21
CA GLY A 214 4.99 1.03 11.70
C GLY A 214 4.99 0.12 10.47
N PRO A 215 6.13 0.06 9.73
CA PRO A 215 6.22 -0.62 8.45
C PRO A 215 5.73 -2.07 8.47
N ALA A 216 6.16 -2.87 9.46
CA ALA A 216 5.76 -4.29 9.53
C ALA A 216 4.24 -4.45 9.69
N VAL A 217 3.61 -3.60 10.49
CA VAL A 217 2.16 -3.60 10.73
C VAL A 217 1.41 -3.18 9.48
N ILE A 218 1.85 -2.08 8.87
CA ILE A 218 1.24 -1.50 7.66
C ILE A 218 1.28 -2.53 6.51
N ASP A 219 2.38 -3.24 6.34
CA ASP A 219 2.53 -4.29 5.31
C ASP A 219 1.59 -5.49 5.55
N LEU A 220 1.36 -5.88 6.82
CA LEU A 220 0.45 -6.99 7.16
C LEU A 220 -1.03 -6.59 7.12
N SER A 221 -1.33 -5.30 7.29
CA SER A 221 -2.69 -4.77 7.55
C SER A 221 -3.73 -5.13 6.50
N GLY A 222 -3.35 -5.23 5.23
CA GLY A 222 -4.26 -5.62 4.15
C GLY A 222 -4.76 -7.06 4.31
N SER A 223 -3.88 -7.99 4.71
CA SER A 223 -4.26 -9.38 4.96
C SER A 223 -5.15 -9.51 6.19
N VAL A 224 -4.86 -8.73 7.24
CA VAL A 224 -5.70 -8.66 8.45
C VAL A 224 -7.10 -8.15 8.09
N SER A 225 -7.19 -7.06 7.33
CA SER A 225 -8.48 -6.46 6.94
C SER A 225 -9.34 -7.40 6.09
N GLN A 226 -8.72 -8.21 5.22
CA GLN A 226 -9.45 -9.24 4.45
C GLN A 226 -10.01 -10.35 5.34
N LEU A 227 -9.27 -10.76 6.37
CA LEU A 227 -9.74 -11.78 7.31
C LEU A 227 -10.89 -11.26 8.19
N LEU A 228 -10.81 -9.99 8.61
CA LEU A 228 -11.84 -9.33 9.41
C LEU A 228 -13.21 -9.21 8.69
N LEU A 229 -13.28 -9.46 7.38
CA LEU A 229 -14.58 -9.62 6.70
C LEU A 229 -15.34 -10.89 7.11
N ARG A 230 -14.66 -11.85 7.76
CA ARG A 230 -15.18 -13.18 8.06
C ARG A 230 -15.13 -13.55 9.54
N VAL A 231 -14.34 -12.83 10.32
CA VAL A 231 -14.13 -13.06 11.75
C VAL A 231 -14.09 -11.72 12.48
N ASP A 232 -14.52 -11.71 13.74
CA ASP A 232 -14.58 -10.47 14.54
C ASP A 232 -13.19 -9.99 15.00
N SER A 233 -12.22 -10.89 15.08
CA SER A 233 -10.85 -10.57 15.48
C SER A 233 -9.83 -11.48 14.80
N VAL A 234 -8.62 -10.95 14.61
CA VAL A 234 -7.51 -11.68 13.99
C VAL A 234 -6.36 -11.70 14.99
N PRO A 235 -6.01 -12.86 15.57
CA PRO A 235 -4.89 -12.94 16.49
C PRO A 235 -3.58 -12.70 15.73
N ILE A 236 -2.73 -11.85 16.28
CA ILE A 236 -1.42 -11.50 15.73
C ILE A 236 -0.36 -11.91 16.73
N ARG A 237 0.69 -12.55 16.24
CA ARG A 237 1.88 -12.85 17.04
C ARG A 237 2.99 -11.86 16.71
N ILE A 238 3.56 -11.29 17.75
CA ILE A 238 4.74 -10.42 17.69
C ILE A 238 5.94 -11.22 18.18
N GLU A 239 6.95 -11.35 17.33
CA GLU A 239 8.30 -11.76 17.74
C GLU A 239 9.06 -10.46 18.00
N LEU A 240 9.33 -10.19 19.28
CA LEU A 240 9.89 -8.91 19.75
C LEU A 240 11.25 -8.60 19.13
N ILE A 241 12.00 -9.65 18.79
CA ILE A 241 13.26 -9.61 18.06
C ILE A 241 13.16 -10.68 16.98
N ASP A 242 13.33 -10.28 15.73
CA ASP A 242 13.27 -11.18 14.58
C ASP A 242 14.34 -12.27 14.69
N GLY A 243 13.92 -13.52 14.48
CA GLY A 243 14.78 -14.70 14.62
C GLY A 243 15.00 -15.19 16.06
N MET A 244 14.53 -14.47 17.09
CA MET A 244 14.58 -14.93 18.48
C MET A 244 13.35 -15.75 18.83
N ASP A 245 13.40 -17.05 18.53
CA ASP A 245 12.35 -17.99 18.93
C ASP A 245 12.45 -18.42 20.40
N VAL A 246 11.58 -19.33 20.82
CA VAL A 246 11.54 -19.84 22.20
C VAL A 246 12.83 -20.56 22.58
N ALA A 247 13.45 -21.30 21.66
CA ALA A 247 14.70 -22.02 21.93
C ALA A 247 15.86 -21.04 22.08
N CYS A 248 15.93 -20.00 21.23
CA CYS A 248 16.90 -18.92 21.36
C CYS A 248 16.79 -18.22 22.73
N TRP A 249 15.57 -17.85 23.15
CA TRP A 249 15.36 -17.23 24.46
C TRP A 249 15.72 -18.15 25.62
N LYS A 250 15.44 -19.45 25.54
CA LYS A 250 15.85 -20.43 26.56
C LYS A 250 17.38 -20.48 26.70
N GLY A 251 18.09 -20.59 25.59
CA GLY A 251 19.56 -20.60 25.59
C GLY A 251 20.15 -19.28 26.15
N GLU A 252 19.56 -18.14 25.81
CA GLU A 252 19.97 -16.85 26.35
C GLU A 252 19.77 -16.77 27.87
N MET A 253 18.61 -17.23 28.37
CA MET A 253 18.31 -17.26 29.80
C MET A 253 19.20 -18.25 30.56
N GLU A 254 19.54 -19.39 29.96
CA GLU A 254 20.50 -20.35 30.53
C GLU A 254 21.90 -19.75 30.62
N SER A 255 22.33 -19.01 29.60
CA SER A 255 23.59 -18.27 29.61
C SER A 255 23.61 -17.22 30.74
N TRP A 256 22.57 -16.40 30.83
CA TRP A 256 22.44 -15.38 31.89
C TRP A 256 22.43 -16.00 33.29
N ARG A 257 21.86 -17.19 33.47
CA ARG A 257 21.89 -17.89 34.75
C ARG A 257 23.32 -18.20 35.20
N VAL A 258 24.22 -18.52 34.28
CA VAL A 258 25.63 -18.85 34.55
C VAL A 258 26.48 -17.60 34.72
N THR A 259 26.35 -16.63 33.81
CA THR A 259 27.22 -15.43 33.78
C THR A 259 26.75 -14.32 34.70
N ASP A 260 25.44 -14.19 34.90
CA ASP A 260 24.77 -13.05 35.52
C ASP A 260 23.73 -13.48 36.57
N GLY A 261 23.84 -14.68 37.15
CA GLY A 261 22.79 -15.29 37.99
C GLY A 261 22.33 -14.49 39.22
N LYS A 262 23.08 -13.46 39.64
CA LYS A 262 22.69 -12.52 40.72
C LYS A 262 21.93 -11.28 40.21
N ARG A 263 21.90 -11.02 38.89
CA ARG A 263 21.21 -9.87 38.29
C ARG A 263 19.75 -10.20 38.03
N LEU A 264 18.89 -9.19 38.16
CA LEU A 264 17.46 -9.33 37.87
C LEU A 264 17.23 -9.51 36.36
N VAL A 265 16.34 -10.43 35.99
CA VAL A 265 15.98 -10.71 34.58
C VAL A 265 15.52 -9.45 33.84
N VAL A 266 14.76 -8.57 34.50
CA VAL A 266 14.33 -7.28 33.93
C VAL A 266 15.51 -6.41 33.47
N LYS A 267 16.64 -6.42 34.21
CA LYS A 267 17.85 -5.67 33.82
C LYS A 267 18.52 -6.29 32.59
N MET A 268 18.39 -7.60 32.40
CA MET A 268 18.91 -8.30 31.24
C MET A 268 18.03 -8.08 30.01
N LEU A 269 16.69 -8.14 30.18
CA LEU A 269 15.73 -7.86 29.11
C LEU A 269 15.85 -6.42 28.59
N ARG A 270 16.08 -5.44 29.47
CA ARG A 270 16.29 -4.03 29.11
C ARG A 270 17.50 -3.77 28.22
N GLN A 271 18.44 -4.71 28.13
CA GLN A 271 19.58 -4.61 27.21
C GLN A 271 19.19 -4.97 25.77
N LYS A 272 18.09 -5.71 25.59
CA LYS A 272 17.63 -6.19 24.28
C LYS A 272 16.29 -5.59 23.84
N LEU A 273 15.49 -5.11 24.78
CA LEU A 273 14.13 -4.60 24.55
C LEU A 273 13.96 -3.20 25.15
N PRO A 274 13.05 -2.37 24.60
CA PRO A 274 12.66 -1.12 25.24
C PRO A 274 12.24 -1.34 26.69
N ALA A 275 12.63 -0.43 27.58
CA ALA A 275 12.44 -0.60 29.03
C ALA A 275 10.98 -0.70 29.48
N SER A 276 10.06 -0.19 28.67
CA SER A 276 8.61 -0.28 28.85
C SER A 276 8.01 -1.65 28.50
N LEU A 277 8.75 -2.48 27.76
CA LEU A 277 8.36 -3.84 27.35
C LEU A 277 9.13 -4.94 28.09
N ALA A 278 10.21 -4.58 28.78
CA ALA A 278 11.11 -5.47 29.52
C ALA A 278 10.74 -5.56 31.00
#